data_AF-A0A2W4J9E2-F1
#
_entry.id   AF-A0A2W4J9E2-F1
#
_cell.length_a   1.000
_cell.length_b   1.000
_cell.length_c   1.000
_cell.angle_alpha   90.00
_cell.angle_beta   90.00
_cell.angle_gamma   90.00
#
_symmetry.space_group_name_H-M   'P 1'
#
loop_
_entity.id
_entity.type
_entity.pdbx_description
1 polymer ?
#
loop_
_entity_poly.entity_id
_entity_poly.type
_entity_poly.pdbx_seq_one_letter_code
_entity_poly.pdbx_strand_id
1 'polypeptide(L)'
;GAAGVGGRGGRGVEEAKPALPGRVEVKDTLRSAGGCPWDGEQTHESLRRYLLEEAYELLEAIESGDRRALREELGDVLLQVLFHARIAAEHADDPFDIDVVATELVDKLIRRHPQLFAGAEAAPTAQAQEENWHRLKQQQMGRTSTLDGVALGQPAAALAGKIVERVLRADLPEDLLSVDGPGAELFAHAARAMRAEREPEGELRAAAKRFAALVRRAEQAARADGADPLTMGADGWRRYWPKSEEEADTASA
;
A
#
# COMPACT_ATOMS: atom_id res chain seq x y z
N GLY A 1 -5.81 -42.15 -55.87
CA GLY A 1 -5.30 -42.38 -54.50
C GLY A 1 -4.33 -41.27 -54.20
N ALA A 2 -4.55 -40.45 -53.18
CA ALA A 2 -4.21 -40.74 -51.76
C ALA A 2 -2.71 -40.96 -51.62
N ALA A 3 -1.91 -40.36 -50.73
CA ALA A 3 -2.01 -39.47 -49.56
C ALA A 3 -0.52 -39.08 -49.26
N GLY A 4 -0.08 -38.17 -48.38
CA GLY A 4 -0.64 -37.24 -47.39
C GLY A 4 0.42 -36.12 -47.18
N VAL A 5 0.09 -34.89 -46.80
CA VAL A 5 -0.33 -34.42 -45.45
C VAL A 5 0.71 -34.81 -44.38
N GLY A 6 1.32 -33.92 -43.61
CA GLY A 6 1.04 -32.51 -43.38
C GLY A 6 2.14 -31.90 -42.50
N GLY A 7 2.25 -30.58 -42.58
CA GLY A 7 3.16 -29.79 -41.77
C GLY A 7 2.94 -30.00 -40.29
N ARG A 8 4.03 -30.00 -39.53
CA ARG A 8 4.01 -29.92 -38.07
C ARG A 8 3.52 -28.51 -37.71
N GLY A 9 2.20 -28.38 -37.61
CA GLY A 9 1.56 -27.24 -36.99
C GLY A 9 2.12 -27.07 -35.58
N GLY A 10 2.49 -25.82 -35.27
CA GLY A 10 2.75 -25.40 -33.90
C GLY A 10 1.57 -25.82 -33.06
N ARG A 11 1.84 -26.68 -32.06
CA ARG A 11 0.86 -26.98 -31.03
C ARG A 11 0.71 -25.69 -30.24
N GLY A 12 -0.40 -25.00 -30.52
CA GLY A 12 -0.89 -23.93 -29.69
C GLY A 12 -0.96 -24.45 -28.27
N VAL A 13 -0.19 -23.83 -27.40
CA VAL A 13 -0.46 -23.84 -25.97
C VAL A 13 -1.77 -23.09 -25.85
N GLU A 14 -2.86 -23.84 -25.75
CA GLU A 14 -4.11 -23.30 -25.23
C GLU A 14 -3.79 -22.95 -23.77
N GLU A 15 -3.38 -21.70 -23.57
CA GLU A 15 -2.83 -21.15 -22.32
C GLU A 15 -3.85 -21.33 -21.20
N ALA A 16 -3.70 -22.41 -20.44
CA ALA A 16 -4.16 -22.43 -19.07
C ALA A 16 -3.47 -21.24 -18.38
N LYS A 17 -4.23 -20.18 -18.13
CA LYS A 17 -3.77 -18.98 -17.41
C LYS A 17 -2.92 -19.44 -16.22
N PRO A 18 -1.66 -19.02 -16.10
CA PRO A 18 -0.79 -19.60 -15.11
C PRO A 18 -1.36 -19.33 -13.72
N ALA A 19 -1.58 -20.41 -12.97
CA ALA A 19 -1.64 -20.35 -11.52
C ALA A 19 -0.33 -19.73 -10.99
N LEU A 20 -0.26 -19.39 -9.71
CA LEU A 20 0.94 -18.79 -9.11
C LEU A 20 2.27 -19.45 -9.56
N PRO A 21 2.39 -20.79 -9.63
CA PRO A 21 3.60 -21.45 -10.17
C PRO A 21 3.98 -21.02 -11.59
N GLY A 22 3.02 -20.94 -12.51
CA GLY A 22 3.32 -20.51 -13.88
C GLY A 22 3.72 -19.03 -13.98
N ARG A 23 3.37 -18.19 -12.98
CA ARG A 23 3.87 -16.80 -12.92
C ARG A 23 5.33 -16.75 -12.46
N VAL A 24 5.74 -17.67 -11.59
CA VAL A 24 7.16 -17.86 -11.20
C VAL A 24 7.97 -18.26 -12.43
N GLU A 25 7.50 -19.26 -13.18
CA GLU A 25 8.17 -19.72 -14.42
C GLU A 25 8.31 -18.60 -15.47
N VAL A 26 7.27 -17.77 -15.63
CA VAL A 26 7.33 -16.60 -16.52
C VAL A 26 8.40 -15.62 -16.03
N LYS A 27 8.44 -15.31 -14.72
CA LYS A 27 9.45 -14.42 -14.14
C LYS A 27 10.86 -14.96 -14.32
N ASP A 28 11.05 -16.26 -14.12
CA ASP A 28 12.33 -16.94 -14.34
C ASP A 28 12.79 -16.82 -15.79
N THR A 29 11.89 -17.07 -16.73
CA THR A 29 12.16 -16.95 -18.16
C THR A 29 12.55 -15.52 -18.54
N LEU A 30 11.84 -14.52 -18.00
CA LEU A 30 12.12 -13.11 -18.28
C LEU A 30 13.48 -12.67 -17.76
N ARG A 31 13.92 -13.12 -16.56
CA ARG A 31 15.19 -12.67 -15.97
C ARG A 31 16.41 -13.47 -16.45
N SER A 32 16.22 -14.72 -16.86
CA SER A 32 17.33 -15.62 -17.23
C SER A 32 18.10 -15.15 -18.48
N ALA A 33 19.29 -15.69 -18.70
CA ALA A 33 20.08 -15.41 -19.90
C ALA A 33 19.28 -15.71 -21.18
N GLY A 34 19.21 -14.72 -22.08
CA GLY A 34 18.37 -14.79 -23.29
C GLY A 34 16.91 -14.35 -23.09
N GLY A 35 16.54 -13.96 -21.86
CA GLY A 35 15.27 -13.34 -21.51
C GLY A 35 15.21 -11.84 -21.83
N CYS A 36 14.36 -11.12 -21.10
CA CYS A 36 14.20 -9.68 -21.21
C CYS A 36 15.41 -8.95 -20.61
N PRO A 37 16.14 -8.12 -21.40
CA PRO A 37 17.30 -7.37 -20.89
C PRO A 37 16.96 -6.48 -19.70
N TRP A 38 15.77 -5.87 -19.72
CA TRP A 38 15.34 -5.00 -18.63
C TRP A 38 15.14 -5.77 -17.32
N ASP A 39 14.45 -6.92 -17.34
CA ASP A 39 14.26 -7.78 -16.16
C ASP A 39 15.60 -8.30 -15.63
N GLY A 40 16.54 -8.61 -16.52
CA GLY A 40 17.89 -9.08 -16.19
C GLY A 40 18.74 -8.05 -15.45
N GLU A 41 18.59 -6.76 -15.78
CA GLU A 41 19.37 -5.67 -15.17
C GLU A 41 18.81 -5.18 -13.82
N GLN A 42 17.60 -5.61 -13.41
CA GLN A 42 16.98 -5.11 -12.18
C GLN A 42 17.69 -5.60 -10.90
N THR A 43 17.76 -4.70 -9.91
CA THR A 43 18.20 -4.97 -8.55
C THR A 43 17.11 -4.61 -7.54
N HIS A 44 17.29 -4.95 -6.26
CA HIS A 44 16.35 -4.51 -5.21
C HIS A 44 16.24 -2.98 -5.14
N GLU A 45 17.36 -2.28 -5.33
CA GLU A 45 17.43 -0.82 -5.26
C GLU A 45 16.78 -0.15 -6.47
N SER A 46 16.90 -0.71 -7.68
CA SER A 46 16.24 -0.16 -8.87
C SER A 46 14.72 -0.34 -8.78
N LEU A 47 14.26 -1.43 -8.15
CA LEU A 47 12.84 -1.76 -8.04
C LEU A 47 12.10 -1.05 -6.91
N ARG A 48 12.80 -0.49 -5.91
CA ARG A 48 12.18 0.15 -4.73
C ARG A 48 11.14 1.23 -5.08
N ARG A 49 11.36 1.98 -6.17
CA ARG A 49 10.43 3.03 -6.62
C ARG A 49 9.11 2.43 -7.10
N TYR A 50 9.19 1.36 -7.89
CA TYR A 50 8.03 0.69 -8.46
C TYR A 50 7.23 0.02 -7.36
N LEU A 51 7.89 -0.66 -6.41
CA LEU A 51 7.22 -1.21 -5.23
C LEU A 51 6.38 -0.17 -4.46
N LEU A 52 6.91 1.04 -4.30
CA LEU A 52 6.15 2.12 -3.65
C LEU A 52 5.02 2.66 -4.54
N GLU A 53 5.27 2.83 -5.84
CA GLU A 53 4.27 3.24 -6.83
C GLU A 53 3.08 2.25 -6.81
N GLU A 54 3.31 0.94 -7.00
CA GLU A 54 2.25 -0.08 -6.99
C GLU A 54 1.49 -0.14 -5.66
N ALA A 55 2.17 0.08 -4.53
CA ALA A 55 1.53 0.10 -3.22
C ALA A 55 0.56 1.30 -3.07
N TYR A 56 0.90 2.46 -3.66
CA TYR A 56 0.01 3.61 -3.66
C TYR A 56 -1.11 3.50 -4.68
N GLU A 57 -0.87 2.90 -5.84
CA GLU A 57 -1.91 2.61 -6.83
C GLU A 57 -2.93 1.61 -6.26
N LEU A 58 -2.46 0.56 -5.58
CA LEU A 58 -3.32 -0.34 -4.82
C LEU A 58 -4.15 0.39 -3.75
N LEU A 59 -3.52 1.28 -2.99
CA LEU A 59 -4.23 2.09 -1.99
C LEU A 59 -5.31 2.97 -2.66
N GLU A 60 -5.01 3.59 -3.79
CA GLU A 60 -5.99 4.39 -4.55
C GLU A 60 -7.14 3.54 -5.09
N ALA A 61 -6.87 2.33 -5.57
CA ALA A 61 -7.91 1.39 -6.01
C ALA A 61 -8.84 0.98 -4.86
N ILE A 62 -8.30 0.79 -3.64
CA ILE A 62 -9.09 0.52 -2.43
C ILE A 62 -9.96 1.74 -2.09
N GLU A 63 -9.38 2.93 -2.03
CA GLU A 63 -10.09 4.17 -1.66
C GLU A 63 -11.20 4.54 -2.65
N SER A 64 -10.99 4.29 -3.95
CA SER A 64 -11.98 4.57 -5.00
C SER A 64 -13.07 3.50 -5.13
N GLY A 65 -12.84 2.30 -4.59
CA GLY A 65 -13.72 1.15 -4.77
C GLY A 65 -13.73 0.57 -6.19
N ASP A 66 -12.78 0.96 -7.06
CA ASP A 66 -12.66 0.40 -8.41
C ASP A 66 -12.16 -1.06 -8.33
N ARG A 67 -13.11 -1.99 -8.45
CA ARG A 67 -12.83 -3.43 -8.41
C ARG A 67 -11.94 -3.94 -9.54
N ARG A 68 -11.91 -3.25 -10.70
CA ARG A 68 -11.05 -3.64 -11.82
C ARG A 68 -9.63 -3.23 -11.51
N ALA A 69 -9.41 -1.96 -11.17
CA ALA A 69 -8.11 -1.45 -10.74
C ALA A 69 -7.58 -2.29 -9.57
N LEU A 70 -8.41 -2.56 -8.56
CA LEU A 70 -8.00 -3.37 -7.40
C LEU A 70 -7.38 -4.73 -7.78
N ARG A 71 -7.90 -5.41 -8.82
CA ARG A 71 -7.34 -6.69 -9.27
C ARG A 71 -6.03 -6.53 -10.03
N GLU A 72 -5.88 -5.42 -10.74
CA GLU A 72 -4.69 -5.05 -11.50
C GLU A 72 -3.55 -4.76 -10.51
N GLU A 73 -3.76 -3.81 -9.59
CA GLU A 73 -2.76 -3.38 -8.62
C GLU A 73 -2.35 -4.49 -7.62
N LEU A 74 -3.29 -5.36 -7.22
CA LEU A 74 -2.94 -6.55 -6.44
C LEU A 74 -1.99 -7.48 -7.21
N GLY A 75 -2.16 -7.56 -8.52
CA GLY A 75 -1.27 -8.29 -9.42
C GLY A 75 0.10 -7.66 -9.53
N ASP A 76 0.19 -6.33 -9.58
CA ASP A 76 1.44 -5.60 -9.72
C ASP A 76 2.25 -5.59 -8.41
N VAL A 77 1.60 -5.44 -7.25
CA VAL A 77 2.25 -5.68 -5.95
C VAL A 77 2.76 -7.11 -5.84
N LEU A 78 2.00 -8.11 -6.29
CA LEU A 78 2.46 -9.50 -6.33
C LEU A 78 3.64 -9.68 -7.29
N LEU A 79 3.64 -9.01 -8.44
CA LEU A 79 4.75 -9.02 -9.39
C LEU A 79 6.04 -8.49 -8.75
N GLN A 80 5.95 -7.42 -7.95
CA GLN A 80 7.10 -6.90 -7.21
C GLN A 80 7.66 -7.94 -6.22
N VAL A 81 6.78 -8.64 -5.47
CA VAL A 81 7.21 -9.73 -4.57
C VAL A 81 7.94 -10.83 -5.34
N LEU A 82 7.40 -11.27 -6.49
CA LEU A 82 8.04 -12.27 -7.34
C LEU A 82 9.40 -11.81 -7.88
N PHE A 83 9.52 -10.54 -8.27
CA PHE A 83 10.78 -9.95 -8.72
C PHE A 83 11.85 -9.96 -7.63
N HIS A 84 11.50 -9.47 -6.43
CA HIS A 84 12.42 -9.44 -5.30
C HIS A 84 12.83 -10.86 -4.88
N ALA A 85 11.89 -11.81 -4.80
CA ALA A 85 12.22 -13.20 -4.49
C ALA A 85 13.14 -13.83 -5.55
N ARG A 86 12.93 -13.52 -6.83
CA ARG A 86 13.77 -14.06 -7.90
C ARG A 86 15.18 -13.47 -7.90
N ILE A 87 15.33 -12.18 -7.58
CA ILE A 87 16.64 -11.54 -7.39
C ILE A 87 17.34 -12.14 -6.17
N ALA A 88 16.61 -12.37 -5.06
CA ALA A 88 17.17 -12.95 -3.84
C ALA A 88 17.71 -14.37 -4.05
N ALA A 89 17.10 -15.15 -4.96
CA ALA A 89 17.58 -16.49 -5.31
C ALA A 89 18.99 -16.50 -5.95
N GLU A 90 19.47 -15.34 -6.43
CA GLU A 90 20.82 -15.17 -7.00
C GLU A 90 21.85 -14.70 -5.97
N HIS A 91 21.45 -14.45 -4.72
CA HIS A 91 22.35 -14.00 -3.67
C HIS A 91 23.42 -15.06 -3.37
N ALA A 92 24.69 -14.64 -3.29
CA ALA A 92 25.81 -15.58 -3.21
C ALA A 92 25.87 -16.35 -1.88
N ASP A 93 25.56 -15.68 -0.77
CA ASP A 93 25.80 -16.21 0.58
C ASP A 93 24.51 -16.65 1.30
N ASP A 94 23.35 -16.18 0.84
CA ASP A 94 22.05 -16.37 1.51
C ASP A 94 20.90 -16.35 0.47
N PRO A 95 20.88 -17.30 -0.48
CA PRO A 95 19.85 -17.34 -1.50
C PRO A 95 18.52 -17.83 -0.92
N PHE A 96 17.43 -17.17 -1.30
CA PHE A 96 16.07 -17.66 -1.07
C PHE A 96 15.17 -17.30 -2.23
N ASP A 97 14.15 -18.12 -2.46
CA ASP A 97 13.17 -17.94 -3.53
C ASP A 97 11.76 -17.63 -2.98
N ILE A 98 10.77 -17.62 -3.87
CA ILE A 98 9.39 -17.33 -3.52
C ILE A 98 8.78 -18.41 -2.61
N ASP A 99 9.21 -19.67 -2.71
CA ASP A 99 8.69 -20.77 -1.90
C ASP A 99 9.18 -20.64 -0.46
N VAL A 100 10.43 -20.20 -0.26
CA VAL A 100 10.95 -19.83 1.07
C VAL A 100 10.14 -18.68 1.67
N VAL A 101 9.90 -17.60 0.90
CA VAL A 101 9.09 -16.45 1.36
C VAL A 101 7.67 -16.89 1.76
N ALA A 102 7.04 -17.74 0.94
CA ALA A 102 5.70 -18.27 1.21
C ALA A 102 5.68 -19.17 2.46
N THR A 103 6.66 -20.05 2.61
CA THR A 103 6.79 -20.94 3.77
C THR A 103 6.95 -20.14 5.05
N GLU A 104 7.85 -19.16 5.08
CA GLU A 104 8.04 -18.31 6.26
C GLU A 104 6.79 -17.50 6.62
N LEU A 105 6.02 -17.04 5.62
CA LEU A 105 4.74 -16.39 5.83
C LEU A 105 3.72 -17.35 6.45
N VAL A 106 3.56 -18.55 5.90
CA VAL A 106 2.63 -19.57 6.40
C VAL A 106 2.97 -19.95 7.83
N ASP A 107 4.23 -20.28 8.12
CA ASP A 107 4.65 -20.65 9.46
C ASP A 107 4.41 -19.51 10.47
N LYS A 108 4.65 -18.26 10.05
CA LYS A 108 4.38 -17.07 10.85
C LYS A 108 2.89 -16.88 11.13
N LEU A 109 2.02 -17.13 10.14
CA LEU A 109 0.58 -17.06 10.30
C LEU A 109 0.06 -18.15 11.25
N ILE A 110 0.56 -19.38 11.11
CA ILE A 110 0.24 -20.51 11.99
C ILE A 110 0.65 -20.20 13.43
N ARG A 111 1.91 -19.78 13.65
CA ARG A 111 2.42 -19.45 14.98
C ARG A 111 1.66 -18.33 15.67
N ARG A 112 1.12 -17.37 14.91
CA ARG A 112 0.38 -16.22 15.46
C ARG A 112 -1.13 -16.43 15.55
N HIS A 113 -1.65 -17.58 15.08
CA HIS A 113 -3.04 -18.00 15.25
C HIS A 113 -3.14 -19.40 15.89
N PRO A 114 -2.54 -19.60 17.08
CA PRO A 114 -2.53 -20.92 17.73
C PRO A 114 -3.95 -21.45 18.01
N GLN A 115 -4.95 -20.59 18.11
CA GLN A 115 -6.34 -21.00 18.31
C GLN A 115 -6.96 -21.70 17.10
N LEU A 116 -6.46 -21.44 15.89
CA LEU A 116 -6.92 -22.09 14.66
C LEU A 116 -6.11 -23.34 14.32
N PHE A 117 -4.83 -23.38 14.71
CA PHE A 117 -3.88 -24.40 14.22
C PHE A 117 -3.21 -25.25 15.31
N ALA A 118 -3.32 -24.86 16.58
CA ALA A 118 -2.65 -25.53 17.71
C ALA A 118 -3.59 -25.82 18.89
N GLY A 119 -4.91 -25.70 18.69
CA GLY A 119 -5.92 -26.03 19.70
C GLY A 119 -5.96 -25.09 20.90
N ALA A 120 -5.36 -23.89 20.81
CA ALA A 120 -5.51 -22.87 21.85
C ALA A 120 -6.95 -22.34 21.90
N GLU A 121 -7.34 -21.77 23.04
CA GLU A 121 -8.66 -21.16 23.17
C GLU A 121 -8.83 -19.98 22.21
N ALA A 122 -9.99 -19.90 21.55
CA ALA A 122 -10.29 -18.83 20.62
C ALA A 122 -10.47 -17.50 21.36
N ALA A 123 -9.91 -16.42 20.81
CA ALA A 123 -10.17 -15.09 21.31
C ALA A 123 -11.67 -14.76 21.15
N PRO A 124 -12.33 -14.24 22.19
CA PRO A 124 -13.78 -14.01 22.16
C PRO A 124 -14.21 -12.85 21.26
N THR A 125 -13.27 -11.96 20.89
CA THR A 125 -13.52 -10.77 20.06
C THR A 125 -12.37 -10.52 19.08
N ALA A 126 -12.64 -9.74 18.03
CA ALA A 126 -11.62 -9.29 17.08
C ALA A 126 -10.51 -8.47 17.77
N GLN A 127 -10.87 -7.61 18.72
CA GLN A 127 -9.92 -6.83 19.51
C GLN A 127 -9.01 -7.74 20.35
N ALA A 128 -9.57 -8.73 21.05
CA ALA A 128 -8.76 -9.69 21.81
C ALA A 128 -7.83 -10.52 20.90
N GLN A 129 -8.28 -10.82 19.67
CA GLN A 129 -7.45 -11.49 18.67
C GLN A 129 -6.28 -10.61 18.22
N GLU A 130 -6.51 -9.32 18.00
CA GLU A 130 -5.49 -8.34 17.64
C GLU A 130 -4.46 -8.16 18.78
N GLU A 131 -4.90 -8.01 20.02
CA GLU A 131 -4.04 -7.93 21.20
C GLU A 131 -3.15 -9.17 21.34
N ASN A 132 -3.73 -10.37 21.16
CA ASN A 132 -2.99 -11.62 21.18
C ASN A 132 -1.93 -11.70 20.05
N TRP A 133 -2.29 -11.28 18.84
CA TRP A 133 -1.38 -11.20 17.71
C TRP A 133 -0.19 -10.27 17.99
N HIS A 134 -0.45 -9.10 18.57
CA HIS A 134 0.61 -8.16 18.98
C HIS A 134 1.50 -8.73 20.08
N ARG A 135 0.93 -9.38 21.09
CA ARG A 135 1.69 -10.02 22.18
C ARG A 135 2.64 -11.09 21.64
N LEU A 136 2.15 -11.99 20.78
CA LEU A 136 2.97 -13.02 20.14
C LEU A 136 4.06 -12.41 19.24
N LYS A 137 3.75 -11.32 18.53
CA LYS A 137 4.74 -10.56 17.76
C LYS A 137 5.83 -9.96 18.64
N GLN A 138 5.52 -9.49 19.85
CA GLN A 138 6.53 -8.94 20.76
C GLN A 138 7.42 -10.03 21.36
N GLN A 139 6.88 -11.18 21.75
CA GLN A 139 7.66 -12.28 22.33
C GLN A 139 8.67 -12.88 21.36
N GLN A 140 8.41 -12.82 20.05
CA GLN A 140 9.28 -13.37 19.00
C GLN A 140 10.40 -12.43 18.56
N MET A 141 10.28 -11.13 18.86
CA MET A 141 11.31 -10.16 18.49
C MET A 141 12.05 -9.79 19.77
N GLY A 142 13.37 -10.03 19.81
CA GLY A 142 14.25 -9.62 20.92
C GLY A 142 14.42 -8.10 20.99
N ARG A 143 13.31 -7.37 21.09
CA ARG A 143 13.26 -5.91 21.07
C ARG A 143 13.79 -5.35 22.38
N THR A 144 14.55 -4.28 22.26
CA THR A 144 15.08 -3.49 23.38
C THR A 144 14.39 -2.14 23.47
N SER A 145 13.66 -1.71 22.43
CA SER A 145 12.89 -0.47 22.37
C SER A 145 11.43 -0.71 21.95
N THR A 146 10.52 0.07 22.53
CA THR A 146 9.12 0.16 22.11
C THR A 146 8.96 0.52 20.63
N LEU A 147 9.93 1.25 20.07
CA LEU A 147 9.94 1.71 18.68
C LEU A 147 10.63 0.73 17.72
N ASP A 148 11.21 -0.37 18.21
CA ASP A 148 11.86 -1.33 17.33
C ASP A 148 10.90 -1.85 16.27
N GLY A 149 11.36 -2.00 15.03
CA GLY A 149 10.57 -2.44 13.89
C GLY A 149 9.42 -1.50 13.49
N VAL A 150 9.49 -0.22 13.86
CA VAL A 150 8.81 0.86 13.13
C VAL A 150 9.59 1.10 11.84
N ALA A 151 8.91 1.04 10.69
CA ALA A 151 9.54 1.33 9.40
C ALA A 151 9.72 2.85 9.27
N LEU A 152 10.95 3.35 9.39
CA LEU A 152 11.24 4.78 9.36
C LEU A 152 11.13 5.40 7.95
N GLY A 153 11.10 4.59 6.90
CA GLY A 153 10.94 5.06 5.51
C GLY A 153 9.50 5.35 5.09
N GLN A 154 8.52 5.23 6.01
CA GLN A 154 7.12 5.57 5.73
C GLN A 154 6.93 7.09 5.54
N PRO A 155 5.86 7.53 4.87
CA PRO A 155 5.45 8.94 4.85
C PRO A 155 5.33 9.53 6.26
N ALA A 156 5.50 10.85 6.36
CA ALA A 156 5.61 11.53 7.65
C ALA A 156 4.37 11.34 8.54
N ALA A 157 3.15 11.38 8.00
CA ALA A 157 1.94 11.21 8.80
C ALA A 157 1.75 9.75 9.23
N ALA A 158 1.99 8.78 8.33
CA ALA A 158 2.00 7.35 8.67
C ALA A 158 3.08 7.02 9.73
N LEU A 159 4.29 7.57 9.60
CA LEU A 159 5.37 7.40 10.56
C LEU A 159 5.00 7.97 11.93
N ALA A 160 4.48 9.20 11.97
CA ALA A 160 4.02 9.83 13.20
C ALA A 160 2.91 9.01 13.86
N GLY A 161 1.90 8.59 13.09
CA GLY A 161 0.83 7.72 13.57
C GLY A 161 1.37 6.41 14.15
N LYS A 162 2.32 5.78 13.46
CA LYS A 162 2.93 4.53 13.91
C LYS A 162 3.74 4.69 15.18
N ILE A 163 4.51 5.78 15.31
CA ILE A 163 5.25 6.10 16.54
C ILE A 163 4.27 6.31 17.69
N VAL A 164 3.24 7.14 17.49
CA VAL A 164 2.21 7.41 18.51
C VAL A 164 1.51 6.12 18.95
N GLU A 165 1.09 5.27 18.00
CA GLU A 165 0.49 3.96 18.30
C GLU A 165 1.38 3.12 19.24
N ARG A 166 2.69 3.12 18.99
CA ARG A 166 3.64 2.33 19.78
C ARG A 166 3.80 2.86 21.20
N VAL A 167 3.93 4.18 21.36
CA VAL A 167 4.17 4.79 22.65
C VAL A 167 2.90 4.86 23.51
N LEU A 168 1.72 5.04 22.91
CA LEU A 168 0.44 4.91 23.63
C LEU A 168 0.26 3.51 24.18
N ARG A 169 0.62 2.46 23.41
CA ARG A 169 0.58 1.07 23.88
C ARG A 169 1.59 0.78 24.99
N ALA A 170 2.63 1.59 25.13
CA ALA A 170 3.63 1.48 26.19
C ALA A 170 3.36 2.44 27.36
N ASP A 171 2.15 3.00 27.43
CA ASP A 171 1.70 3.92 28.48
C ASP A 171 2.62 5.16 28.63
N LEU A 172 3.18 5.66 27.53
CA LEU A 172 3.94 6.92 27.56
C LEU A 172 2.99 8.07 27.97
N PRO A 173 3.33 8.85 29.02
CA PRO A 173 2.53 9.99 29.45
C PRO A 173 2.25 11.00 28.34
N GLU A 174 1.03 11.54 28.32
CA GLU A 174 0.58 12.44 27.25
C GLU A 174 1.38 13.74 27.18
N ASP A 175 1.78 14.27 28.34
CA ASP A 175 2.59 15.48 28.44
C ASP A 175 3.99 15.31 27.82
N LEU A 176 4.42 14.06 27.59
CA LEU A 176 5.66 13.74 26.89
C LEU A 176 5.48 13.52 25.38
N LEU A 177 4.24 13.49 24.86
CA LEU A 177 3.94 13.36 23.42
C LEU A 177 4.06 14.70 22.68
N SER A 178 5.19 15.38 22.87
CA SER A 178 5.50 16.65 22.26
C SER A 178 6.92 16.65 21.70
N VAL A 179 7.11 17.37 20.60
CA VAL A 179 8.42 17.64 20.01
C VAL A 179 8.52 19.13 19.70
N ASP A 180 9.74 19.67 19.66
CA ASP A 180 9.95 21.08 19.33
C ASP A 180 10.03 21.33 17.82
N GLY A 181 9.82 22.60 17.44
CA GLY A 181 10.05 23.09 16.08
C GLY A 181 8.83 23.03 15.15
N PRO A 182 8.99 23.38 13.86
CA PRO A 182 7.87 23.54 12.94
C PRO A 182 7.01 22.29 12.72
N GLY A 183 7.58 21.09 12.91
CA GLY A 183 6.85 19.83 12.80
C GLY A 183 5.97 19.48 14.00
N ALA A 184 6.08 20.22 15.11
CA ALA A 184 5.39 19.93 16.36
C ALA A 184 3.86 19.87 16.20
N GLU A 185 3.29 20.84 15.49
CA GLU A 185 1.84 20.91 15.27
C GLU A 185 1.34 19.73 14.42
N LEU A 186 2.09 19.36 13.36
CA LEU A 186 1.77 18.22 12.51
C LEU A 186 1.81 16.91 13.30
N PHE A 187 2.85 16.71 14.11
CA PHE A 187 2.95 15.55 14.99
C PHE A 187 1.82 15.52 16.01
N ALA A 188 1.46 16.67 16.61
CA ALA A 188 0.34 16.77 17.53
C ALA A 188 -1.01 16.44 16.86
N HIS A 189 -1.20 16.82 15.58
CA HIS A 189 -2.37 16.41 14.80
C HIS A 189 -2.42 14.90 14.58
N ALA A 190 -1.30 14.27 14.22
CA ALA A 190 -1.21 12.81 14.11
C ALA A 190 -1.52 12.14 15.45
N ALA A 191 -0.99 12.68 16.56
CA ALA A 191 -1.25 12.15 17.89
C ALA A 191 -2.72 12.26 18.32
N ARG A 192 -3.40 13.35 17.96
CA ARG A 192 -4.85 13.50 18.17
C ARG A 192 -5.66 12.54 17.31
N ALA A 193 -5.29 12.36 16.05
CA ALA A 193 -5.97 11.42 15.15
C ALA A 193 -5.89 9.98 15.67
N MET A 194 -4.70 9.53 16.09
CA MET A 194 -4.52 8.20 16.68
C MET A 194 -5.36 7.98 17.94
N ARG A 195 -5.49 8.99 18.81
CA ARG A 195 -6.36 8.93 19.99
C ARG A 195 -7.85 8.83 19.65
N ALA A 196 -8.23 9.39 18.50
CA ALA A 196 -9.57 9.27 17.97
C ALA A 196 -9.76 8.00 17.12
N GLU A 197 -8.82 7.05 17.19
CA GLU A 197 -8.81 5.80 16.42
C GLU A 197 -8.87 6.03 14.90
N ARG A 198 -8.22 7.10 14.42
CA ARG A 198 -8.09 7.42 13.00
C ARG A 198 -6.64 7.35 12.56
N GLU A 199 -6.44 6.83 11.35
CA GLU A 199 -5.12 6.72 10.74
C GLU A 199 -4.72 8.07 10.10
N PRO A 200 -3.66 8.75 10.58
CA PRO A 200 -3.33 10.11 10.16
C PRO A 200 -3.00 10.27 8.67
N GLU A 201 -2.35 9.30 8.05
CA GLU A 201 -1.99 9.35 6.63
C GLU A 201 -3.24 9.35 5.75
N GLY A 202 -4.15 8.41 6.00
CA GLY A 202 -5.44 8.30 5.32
C GLY A 202 -6.30 9.55 5.48
N GLU A 203 -6.39 10.10 6.70
CA GLU A 203 -7.13 11.34 6.96
C GLU A 203 -6.56 12.54 6.18
N LEU A 204 -5.23 12.73 6.20
CA LEU A 204 -4.57 13.82 5.49
C LEU A 204 -4.70 13.66 3.97
N ARG A 205 -4.53 12.44 3.45
CA ARG A 205 -4.73 12.13 2.03
C ARG A 205 -6.17 12.40 1.60
N ALA A 206 -7.16 11.96 2.39
CA ALA A 206 -8.56 12.20 2.10
C ALA A 206 -8.88 13.71 2.08
N ALA A 207 -8.34 14.48 3.02
CA ALA A 207 -8.49 15.93 3.04
C ALA A 207 -7.85 16.59 1.80
N ALA A 208 -6.63 16.20 1.42
CA ALA A 208 -5.95 16.70 0.23
C ALA A 208 -6.73 16.38 -1.06
N LYS A 209 -7.28 15.15 -1.18
CA LYS A 209 -8.12 14.75 -2.32
C LYS A 209 -9.43 15.55 -2.39
N ARG A 210 -10.09 15.80 -1.24
CA ARG A 210 -11.28 16.67 -1.18
C ARG A 210 -10.95 18.09 -1.64
N PHE A 211 -9.81 18.64 -1.22
CA PHE A 211 -9.38 19.96 -1.65
C PHE A 211 -9.06 20.01 -3.15
N ALA A 212 -8.35 19.01 -3.69
CA ALA A 212 -8.10 18.89 -5.12
C ALA A 212 -9.41 18.83 -5.93
N ALA A 213 -10.43 18.14 -5.43
CA ALA A 213 -11.75 18.10 -6.05
C ALA A 213 -12.45 19.48 -6.03
N LEU A 214 -12.31 20.26 -4.95
CA LEU A 214 -12.82 21.64 -4.88
C LEU A 214 -12.18 22.51 -5.97
N VAL A 215 -10.85 22.43 -6.11
CA VAL A 215 -10.10 23.14 -7.17
C VAL A 215 -10.64 22.75 -8.55
N ARG A 216 -10.74 21.45 -8.86
CA ARG A 216 -11.25 20.96 -10.16
C ARG A 216 -12.67 21.44 -10.46
N ARG A 217 -13.55 21.51 -9.45
CA ARG A 217 -14.91 22.05 -9.62
C ARG A 217 -14.89 23.54 -9.94
N ALA A 218 -14.06 24.32 -9.25
CA ALA A 218 -13.90 25.75 -9.55
C ALA A 218 -13.40 25.96 -10.99
N GLU A 219 -12.42 25.18 -11.43
CA GLU A 219 -11.92 25.24 -12.80
C GLU A 219 -12.99 24.88 -13.84
N GLN A 220 -13.82 23.88 -13.55
CA GLN A 220 -14.93 23.50 -14.44
C GLN A 220 -15.97 24.61 -14.55
N ALA A 221 -16.32 25.25 -13.44
CA ALA A 221 -17.23 26.40 -13.43
C ALA A 221 -16.65 27.59 -14.23
N ALA A 222 -15.36 27.89 -14.04
CA ALA A 222 -14.68 28.94 -14.82
C ALA A 222 -14.72 28.65 -16.33
N ARG A 223 -14.40 27.41 -16.74
CA ARG A 223 -14.44 27.00 -18.15
C ARG A 223 -15.85 27.08 -18.74
N ALA A 224 -16.88 26.77 -17.96
CA ALA A 224 -18.28 26.86 -18.39
C ALA A 224 -18.69 28.32 -18.71
N ASP A 225 -18.12 29.29 -17.98
CA ASP A 225 -18.31 30.73 -18.20
C ASP A 225 -17.32 31.33 -19.22
N GLY A 226 -16.52 30.50 -19.90
CA GLY A 226 -15.52 30.93 -20.89
C GLY A 226 -14.27 31.57 -20.29
N ALA A 227 -14.07 31.48 -18.97
CA ALA A 227 -12.85 31.92 -18.31
C ALA A 227 -11.76 30.83 -18.34
N ASP A 228 -10.50 31.24 -18.45
CA ASP A 228 -9.35 30.34 -18.36
C ASP A 228 -8.89 30.21 -16.90
N PRO A 229 -9.01 29.01 -16.27
CA PRO A 229 -8.63 28.81 -14.88
C PRO A 229 -7.13 29.02 -14.61
N LEU A 230 -6.27 28.95 -15.63
CA LEU A 230 -4.83 29.18 -15.48
C LEU A 230 -4.48 30.67 -15.36
N THR A 231 -5.41 31.57 -15.71
CA THR A 231 -5.17 33.03 -15.76
C THR A 231 -6.19 33.87 -14.99
N MET A 232 -7.23 33.27 -14.40
CA MET A 232 -8.36 34.00 -13.78
C MET A 232 -8.03 34.80 -12.49
N GLY A 233 -6.83 34.64 -11.91
CA GLY A 233 -6.40 35.39 -10.72
C GLY A 233 -7.24 35.13 -9.47
N ALA A 234 -6.93 35.82 -8.37
CA ALA A 234 -7.57 35.60 -7.07
C ALA A 234 -9.09 35.87 -7.10
N ASP A 235 -9.53 36.91 -7.80
CA ASP A 235 -10.95 37.26 -7.90
C ASP A 235 -11.74 36.23 -8.72
N GLY A 236 -11.14 35.68 -9.79
CA GLY A 236 -11.71 34.57 -10.54
C GLY A 236 -11.84 33.32 -9.68
N TRP A 237 -10.80 32.96 -8.92
CA TRP A 237 -10.87 31.86 -7.95
C TRP A 237 -12.01 32.07 -6.95
N ARG A 238 -12.13 33.26 -6.35
CA ARG A 238 -13.22 33.57 -5.40
C ARG A 238 -14.60 33.49 -6.05
N ARG A 239 -14.73 33.94 -7.30
CA ARG A 239 -16.00 33.91 -8.06
C ARG A 239 -16.47 32.49 -8.35
N TYR A 240 -15.57 31.60 -8.75
CA TYR A 240 -15.91 30.24 -9.18
C TYR A 240 -15.72 29.17 -8.10
N TRP A 241 -15.21 29.55 -6.92
CA TRP A 241 -15.02 28.61 -5.83
C TRP A 241 -16.36 27.99 -5.39
N PRO A 242 -16.44 26.66 -5.22
CA PRO A 242 -17.64 26.02 -4.68
C PRO A 242 -17.95 26.58 -3.29
N LYS A 243 -19.12 27.17 -3.15
CA LYS A 243 -19.67 27.55 -1.83
C LYS A 243 -19.92 26.30 -0.99
N SER A 244 -19.87 26.43 0.33
CA SER A 244 -20.28 25.33 1.21
C SER A 244 -21.75 25.00 0.98
N GLU A 245 -22.19 23.77 1.28
CA GLU A 245 -23.60 23.38 1.16
C GLU A 245 -24.51 24.30 2.02
N GLU A 246 -24.03 24.80 3.16
CA GLU A 246 -24.74 25.79 4.00
C GLU A 246 -24.89 27.19 3.35
N GLU A 247 -23.95 27.61 2.50
CA GLU A 247 -24.00 28.91 1.80
C GLU A 247 -24.85 28.86 0.52
N ALA A 248 -25.11 27.67 -0.02
CA ALA A 248 -25.96 27.48 -1.20
C ALA A 248 -27.46 27.60 -0.85
N ASP A 249 -27.86 27.08 0.31
CA ASP A 249 -29.25 27.13 0.81
C ASP A 249 -29.67 28.55 1.24
N THR A 250 -28.76 29.34 1.78
CA THR A 250 -29.03 30.74 2.18
C THR A 250 -29.09 31.72 1.01
N ALA A 251 -28.58 31.36 -0.18
CA ALA A 251 -28.65 32.19 -1.38
C ALA A 251 -29.89 31.90 -2.26
N SER A 252 -30.65 30.84 -1.94
CA SER A 252 -31.88 30.45 -2.65
C SER A 252 -33.16 30.70 -1.84
N ALA A 253 -33.04 31.30 -0.64
CA ALA A 253 -34.14 31.77 0.22
C ALA A 253 -34.26 33.30 0.17
#